data_AF-A0A8T4W7E1-F1
#
_entry.id   AF-A0A8T4W7E1-F1
#
_cell.length_a   1.000
_cell.length_b   1.000
_cell.length_c   1.000
_cell.angle_alpha   90.00
_cell.angle_beta   90.00
_cell.angle_gamma   90.00
#
_symmetry.space_group_name_H-M   'P 1'
#
loop_
_entity.id
_entity.type
_entity.pdbx_description
1 polymer ?
#
loop_
_entity_poly.entity_id
_entity_poly.type
_entity_poly.pdbx_seq_one_letter_code
_entity_poly.pdbx_strand_id
1 'polypeptide(L)'
;RSESLVIMLIISSVILSIFAVSSGFIVDFYKDEQVKNIISEVCETVTMMDAYAYEESRVTMTLSFPSTVEYVIFGSHSKTVSNNNHTFSPSYPNCVFYQSIKGYQEVYHCSIAFCNTTGDPLVLRSGTYEVSFSLKQMDDGVYAVGTIL
;
A
#
# COMPACT_ATOMS: atom_id res chain seq x y z
N ARG A 1 -51.41 21.94 1.87
CA ARG A 1 -51.20 20.49 1.59
C ARG A 1 -49.98 20.24 0.70
N SER A 2 -49.69 21.10 -0.29
CA SER A 2 -48.49 21.03 -1.13
C SER A 2 -47.18 21.31 -0.38
N GLU A 3 -47.18 22.24 0.59
CA GLU A 3 -45.97 22.66 1.31
C GLU A 3 -45.35 21.54 2.19
N SER A 4 -46.18 20.75 2.88
CA SER A 4 -45.68 19.59 3.65
C SER A 4 -45.04 18.51 2.77
N LEU A 5 -45.50 18.35 1.53
CA LEU A 5 -44.93 17.39 0.57
C LEU A 5 -43.55 17.84 0.09
N VAL A 6 -43.39 19.14 -0.15
CA VAL A 6 -42.09 19.73 -0.56
C VAL A 6 -41.07 19.61 0.57
N ILE A 7 -41.47 19.90 1.81
CA ILE A 7 -40.58 19.77 2.98
C ILE A 7 -40.15 18.31 3.20
N MET A 8 -41.08 17.35 3.08
CA MET A 8 -40.78 15.92 3.18
C MET A 8 -39.76 15.45 2.11
N LEU A 9 -39.90 15.93 0.88
CA LEU A 9 -38.97 15.60 -0.21
C LEU A 9 -37.56 16.17 0.04
N ILE A 10 -37.47 17.40 0.54
CA ILE A 10 -36.19 18.02 0.89
C ILE A 10 -35.52 17.21 2.01
N ILE A 11 -36.23 16.91 3.10
CA ILE A 11 -35.68 16.13 4.22
C ILE A 11 -35.22 14.75 3.76
N SER A 12 -36.01 14.05 2.94
CA SER A 12 -35.64 12.73 2.41
C SER A 12 -34.39 12.78 1.54
N SER A 13 -34.26 13.81 0.69
CA SER A 13 -33.08 13.99 -0.16
C SER A 13 -31.81 14.25 0.65
N VAL A 14 -31.90 15.04 1.74
CA VAL A 14 -30.79 15.34 2.65
C VAL A 14 -30.38 14.07 3.42
N ILE A 15 -31.34 13.29 3.91
CA ILE A 15 -31.03 12.04 4.62
C ILE A 15 -30.34 11.04 3.68
N LEU A 16 -30.83 10.88 2.45
CA LEU A 16 -30.21 9.99 1.46
C LEU A 16 -28.79 10.40 1.10
N SER A 17 -28.54 11.71 0.95
CA SER A 17 -27.20 12.21 0.64
C SER A 17 -26.23 12.07 1.81
N ILE A 18 -26.68 12.29 3.06
CA ILE A 18 -25.86 12.00 4.26
C ILE A 18 -25.53 10.50 4.34
N PHE A 19 -26.50 9.62 4.06
CA PHE A 19 -26.30 8.19 4.13
C PHE A 19 -25.34 7.69 3.04
N ALA A 20 -25.44 8.22 1.83
CA ALA A 20 -24.54 7.90 0.72
C ALA A 20 -23.10 8.37 0.97
N VAL A 21 -22.91 9.54 1.59
CA VAL A 21 -21.58 10.03 1.97
C VAL A 21 -20.99 9.18 3.09
N SER A 22 -21.81 8.84 4.10
CA SER A 22 -21.39 7.99 5.23
C SER A 22 -20.98 6.59 4.77
N SER A 23 -21.74 5.97 3.85
CA SER A 23 -21.41 4.65 3.32
C SER A 23 -20.17 4.67 2.44
N GLY A 24 -19.97 5.74 1.65
CA GLY A 24 -18.73 5.96 0.90
C GLY A 24 -17.50 6.03 1.82
N PHE A 25 -17.58 6.79 2.91
CA PHE A 25 -16.50 6.89 3.90
C PHE A 25 -16.17 5.53 4.55
N ILE A 26 -17.19 4.75 4.91
CA ILE A 26 -17.00 3.41 5.50
C ILE A 26 -16.31 2.48 4.51
N VAL A 27 -16.72 2.47 3.23
CA VAL A 27 -16.12 1.62 2.19
C VAL A 27 -14.65 1.95 1.96
N ASP A 28 -14.28 3.24 1.99
CA ASP A 28 -12.88 3.63 1.79
C ASP A 28 -12.00 3.28 2.99
N PHE A 29 -12.53 3.41 4.22
CA PHE A 29 -11.85 2.95 5.42
C PHE A 29 -11.52 1.45 5.37
N TYR A 30 -12.48 0.61 4.94
CA TYR A 30 -12.23 -0.82 4.78
C TYR A 30 -11.16 -1.12 3.72
N LYS A 31 -11.07 -0.31 2.66
CA LYS A 31 -10.03 -0.48 1.62
C LYS A 31 -8.65 -0.10 2.15
N ASP A 32 -8.54 0.94 2.97
CA ASP A 32 -7.28 1.30 3.61
C ASP A 32 -6.82 0.18 4.57
N GLU A 33 -7.74 -0.40 5.35
CA GLU A 33 -7.45 -1.54 6.23
C GLU A 33 -6.96 -2.78 5.44
N GLN A 34 -7.53 -3.04 4.27
CA GLN A 34 -7.05 -4.10 3.38
C GLN A 34 -5.61 -3.86 2.91
N VAL A 35 -5.26 -2.62 2.57
CA VAL A 35 -3.88 -2.27 2.19
C VAL A 35 -2.92 -2.52 3.35
N LYS A 36 -3.31 -2.17 4.59
CA LYS A 36 -2.48 -2.43 5.78
C LYS A 36 -2.20 -3.92 5.95
N ASN A 37 -3.24 -4.74 5.83
CA ASN A 37 -3.12 -6.20 5.97
C ASN A 37 -2.19 -6.80 4.92
N ILE A 38 -2.29 -6.35 3.65
CA ILE A 38 -1.39 -6.78 2.59
C ILE A 38 0.06 -6.41 2.90
N ILE A 39 0.31 -5.17 3.33
CA ILE A 39 1.68 -4.72 3.67
C ILE A 39 2.23 -5.50 4.87
N SER A 40 1.42 -5.72 5.91
CA SER A 40 1.80 -6.51 7.08
C SER A 40 2.17 -7.95 6.69
N GLU A 41 1.33 -8.59 5.87
CA GLU A 41 1.56 -9.95 5.40
C GLU A 41 2.85 -10.06 4.59
N VAL A 42 3.13 -9.11 3.70
CA VAL A 42 4.39 -9.08 2.94
C VAL A 42 5.56 -8.97 3.91
N CYS A 43 5.52 -8.03 4.86
CA CYS A 43 6.61 -7.79 5.80
C CYS A 43 6.85 -8.96 6.75
N GLU A 44 5.80 -9.62 7.25
CA GLU A 44 5.90 -10.84 8.04
C GLU A 44 6.50 -11.99 7.20
N THR A 45 6.02 -12.18 5.98
CA THR A 45 6.49 -13.25 5.09
C THR A 45 7.98 -13.12 4.81
N VAL A 46 8.45 -11.93 4.42
CA VAL A 46 9.89 -11.74 4.14
C VAL A 46 10.75 -11.79 5.41
N THR A 47 10.20 -11.40 6.57
CA THR A 47 10.88 -11.55 7.86
C THR A 47 11.04 -13.04 8.21
N MET A 48 10.01 -13.85 7.97
CA MET A 48 10.09 -15.29 8.15
C MET A 48 11.08 -15.93 7.18
N MET A 49 11.14 -15.44 5.93
CA MET A 49 12.16 -15.89 5.00
C MET A 49 13.56 -15.59 5.51
N ASP A 50 13.81 -14.37 6.00
CA ASP A 50 15.12 -13.98 6.52
C ASP A 50 15.54 -14.81 7.74
N ALA A 51 14.58 -15.12 8.62
CA ALA A 51 14.85 -15.89 9.83
C ALA A 51 15.07 -17.39 9.58
N TYR A 52 14.44 -17.98 8.54
CA TYR A 52 14.32 -19.44 8.42
C TYR A 52 14.64 -20.02 7.05
N ALA A 53 14.82 -19.20 6.01
CA ALA A 53 15.01 -19.69 4.65
C ALA A 53 16.50 -19.77 4.27
N TYR A 54 16.83 -20.69 3.37
CA TYR A 54 18.17 -20.81 2.82
C TYR A 54 18.44 -19.72 1.78
N GLU A 55 19.72 -19.44 1.48
CA GLU A 55 20.13 -18.60 0.35
C GLU A 55 19.41 -19.05 -0.93
N GLU A 56 18.94 -18.09 -1.74
CA GLU A 56 18.10 -18.28 -2.94
C GLU A 56 16.63 -18.67 -2.73
N SER A 57 16.16 -18.78 -1.49
CA SER A 57 14.73 -19.01 -1.24
C SER A 57 13.86 -17.88 -1.80
N ARG A 58 12.74 -18.28 -2.41
CA ARG A 58 11.77 -17.37 -3.01
C ARG A 58 10.37 -17.67 -2.52
N VAL A 59 9.59 -16.62 -2.33
CA VAL A 59 8.14 -16.71 -2.14
C VAL A 59 7.46 -15.94 -3.27
N THR A 60 6.31 -16.43 -3.72
CA THR A 60 5.46 -15.71 -4.66
C THR A 60 4.16 -15.38 -3.96
N MET A 61 3.76 -14.11 -4.03
CA MET A 61 2.55 -13.59 -3.39
C MET A 61 1.68 -12.86 -4.42
N THR A 62 0.37 -13.02 -4.31
CA THR A 62 -0.59 -12.24 -5.09
C THR A 62 -1.01 -11.02 -4.30
N LEU A 63 -0.56 -9.84 -4.72
CA LEU A 63 -0.86 -8.56 -4.05
C LEU A 63 -2.00 -7.85 -4.79
N SER A 64 -3.09 -7.56 -4.10
CA SER A 64 -4.28 -6.91 -4.69
C SER A 64 -4.58 -5.58 -4.02
N PHE A 65 -4.18 -4.49 -4.68
CA PHE A 65 -4.39 -3.14 -4.18
C PHE A 65 -5.70 -2.55 -4.72
N PRO A 66 -6.60 -2.04 -3.84
CA PRO A 66 -7.87 -1.46 -4.25
C PRO A 66 -7.68 -0.20 -5.10
N SER A 67 -8.71 0.19 -5.85
CA SER A 67 -8.70 1.37 -6.72
C SER A 67 -8.49 2.70 -5.99
N THR A 68 -8.52 2.72 -4.66
CA THR A 68 -8.23 3.88 -3.81
C THR A 68 -6.73 4.13 -3.63
N VAL A 69 -5.89 3.15 -3.95
CA VAL A 69 -4.44 3.24 -3.85
C VAL A 69 -3.88 4.04 -5.02
N GLU A 70 -3.09 5.06 -4.69
CA GLU A 70 -2.31 5.79 -5.69
C GLU A 70 -0.99 5.06 -5.96
N TYR A 71 -0.27 4.70 -4.89
CA TYR A 71 0.92 3.87 -4.92
C TYR A 71 1.24 3.23 -3.56
N VAL A 72 1.95 2.10 -3.63
CA VAL A 72 2.67 1.45 -2.54
C VAL A 72 4.13 1.30 -2.97
N ILE A 73 5.07 1.72 -2.13
CA ILE A 73 6.50 1.69 -2.43
C ILE A 73 7.17 0.76 -1.42
N PHE A 74 7.66 -0.38 -1.89
CA PHE A 74 8.53 -1.28 -1.14
C PHE A 74 9.98 -0.90 -1.43
N GLY A 75 10.66 -0.23 -0.49
CA GLY A 75 12.04 0.16 -0.72
C GLY A 75 12.74 0.75 0.50
N SER A 76 13.99 0.35 0.76
CA SER A 76 14.92 1.29 1.41
C SER A 76 15.34 2.31 0.35
N HIS A 77 15.08 3.59 0.57
CA HIS A 77 15.49 4.58 -0.42
C HIS A 77 16.98 4.89 -0.25
N SER A 78 17.80 4.51 -1.22
CA SER A 78 19.09 5.17 -1.49
C SER A 78 18.92 6.36 -2.45
N LYS A 79 17.76 6.47 -3.13
CA LYS A 79 17.45 7.51 -4.11
C LYS A 79 16.13 8.20 -3.81
N THR A 80 16.12 9.51 -4.02
CA THR A 80 14.92 10.34 -3.98
C THR A 80 13.92 9.89 -5.03
N VAL A 81 12.78 9.30 -4.62
CA VAL A 81 11.64 9.13 -5.53
C VAL A 81 10.84 10.43 -5.51
N SER A 82 10.79 11.07 -6.66
CA SER A 82 9.92 12.21 -6.95
C SER A 82 8.67 11.67 -7.64
N ASN A 83 7.53 11.70 -6.95
CA ASN A 83 6.23 11.49 -7.58
C ASN A 83 5.34 12.71 -7.29
N ASN A 84 4.95 13.44 -8.35
CA ASN A 84 3.93 14.49 -8.35
C ASN A 84 3.87 15.41 -7.10
N ASN A 85 5.02 15.95 -6.66
CA ASN A 85 5.24 16.88 -5.52
C ASN A 85 5.74 16.26 -4.20
N HIS A 86 6.01 14.97 -4.11
CA HIS A 86 6.61 14.37 -2.91
C HIS A 86 8.01 13.82 -3.17
N THR A 87 8.93 14.33 -2.37
CA THR A 87 10.36 14.00 -2.36
C THR A 87 10.58 13.10 -1.16
N PHE A 88 10.67 11.79 -1.38
CA PHE A 88 10.95 10.84 -0.30
C PHE A 88 12.46 10.82 0.00
N SER A 89 12.83 11.23 1.22
CA SER A 89 14.23 11.30 1.66
C SER A 89 14.79 9.91 2.01
N PRO A 90 16.08 9.64 1.70
CA PRO A 90 16.73 8.33 1.84
C PRO A 90 16.95 7.79 3.28
N SER A 91 16.29 8.37 4.28
CA SER A 91 16.60 8.13 5.70
C SER A 91 15.77 7.03 6.37
N TYR A 92 15.01 6.25 5.60
CA TYR A 92 14.09 5.24 6.14
C TYR A 92 14.38 3.85 5.55
N PRO A 93 15.46 3.16 6.00
CA PRO A 93 15.67 1.78 5.66
C PRO A 93 14.50 0.93 6.18
N ASN A 94 14.15 -0.11 5.43
CA ASN A 94 13.13 -1.09 5.79
C ASN A 94 11.71 -0.53 5.91
N CYS A 95 11.38 0.46 5.08
CA CYS A 95 10.04 1.04 5.07
C CYS A 95 9.22 0.66 3.83
N VAL A 96 7.91 0.56 4.03
CA VAL A 96 6.92 0.50 2.96
C VAL A 96 6.05 1.74 3.06
N PHE A 97 5.97 2.51 1.98
CA PHE A 97 5.19 3.75 1.93
C PHE A 97 3.89 3.50 1.21
N TYR A 98 2.77 3.90 1.81
CA TYR A 98 1.45 3.83 1.22
C TYR A 98 0.88 5.24 1.01
N GLN A 99 0.32 5.49 -0.18
CA GLN A 99 -0.46 6.67 -0.53
C GLN A 99 -1.80 6.27 -1.14
N SER A 100 -2.88 6.83 -0.61
CA SER A 100 -4.20 6.79 -1.25
C SER A 100 -4.42 7.99 -2.16
N ILE A 101 -5.26 7.84 -3.18
CA ILE A 101 -5.66 8.91 -4.11
C ILE A 101 -6.35 10.08 -3.37
N LYS A 102 -6.89 9.81 -2.17
CA LYS A 102 -7.54 10.82 -1.31
C LYS A 102 -6.54 11.59 -0.44
N GLY A 103 -5.25 11.35 -0.59
CA GLY A 103 -4.21 12.05 0.18
C GLY A 103 -3.83 11.36 1.50
N TYR A 104 -4.43 10.23 1.87
CA TYR A 104 -4.01 9.48 3.05
C TYR A 104 -2.64 8.86 2.83
N GLN A 105 -1.73 9.04 3.81
CA GLN A 105 -0.36 8.55 3.78
C GLN A 105 -0.06 7.75 5.03
N GLU A 106 0.64 6.63 4.86
CA GLU A 106 1.14 5.83 5.98
C GLU A 106 2.50 5.22 5.65
N VAL A 107 3.32 5.05 6.69
CA VAL A 107 4.66 4.44 6.58
C VAL A 107 4.69 3.23 7.51
N TYR A 108 4.97 2.07 6.92
CA TYR A 108 5.14 0.82 7.64
C TYR A 108 6.62 0.52 7.77
N HIS A 109 7.01 -0.01 8.92
CA HIS A 109 8.38 -0.43 9.19
C HIS A 109 8.42 -1.95 9.20
N CYS A 110 9.37 -2.51 8.47
CA CYS A 110 9.56 -3.93 8.31
C CYS A 110 10.96 -4.31 8.81
N SER A 111 11.19 -5.59 9.08
CA SER A 111 12.47 -6.04 9.65
C SER A 111 13.59 -6.03 8.61
N ILE A 112 13.24 -6.11 7.32
CA ILE A 112 14.16 -6.23 6.19
C ILE A 112 13.95 -5.11 5.17
N ALA A 113 15.04 -4.71 4.50
CA ALA A 113 15.00 -3.75 3.41
C ALA A 113 14.35 -4.37 2.17
N PHE A 114 13.63 -3.56 1.40
CA PHE A 114 13.07 -3.98 0.11
C PHE A 114 13.78 -3.29 -1.04
N CYS A 115 13.77 -3.92 -2.21
CA CYS A 115 14.10 -3.30 -3.49
C CYS A 115 13.56 -4.16 -4.65
N ASN A 116 13.74 -3.71 -5.88
CA ASN A 116 13.51 -4.46 -7.10
C ASN A 116 14.81 -5.12 -7.59
N THR A 117 14.78 -5.78 -8.74
CA THR A 117 15.95 -6.47 -9.31
C THR A 117 17.11 -5.55 -9.69
N THR A 118 16.89 -4.26 -9.87
CA THR A 118 17.92 -3.24 -10.14
C THR A 118 18.46 -2.58 -8.87
N GLY A 119 17.94 -2.93 -7.69
CA GLY A 119 18.26 -2.28 -6.42
C GLY A 119 17.51 -0.95 -6.20
N ASP A 120 16.57 -0.61 -7.08
CA ASP A 120 15.68 0.54 -6.90
C ASP A 120 14.42 0.14 -6.12
N PRO A 121 13.61 1.08 -5.64
CA PRO A 121 12.35 0.77 -4.96
C PRO A 121 11.34 0.06 -5.88
N LEU A 122 10.62 -0.92 -5.37
CA LEU A 122 9.49 -1.53 -6.07
C LEU A 122 8.23 -0.68 -5.83
N VAL A 123 7.68 -0.11 -6.91
CA VAL A 123 6.50 0.75 -6.87
C VAL A 123 5.31 0.03 -7.50
N LEU A 124 4.23 -0.15 -6.74
CA LEU A 124 2.99 -0.77 -7.18
C LEU A 124 1.84 0.23 -7.10
N ARG A 125 0.97 0.29 -8.11
CA ARG A 125 -0.25 1.12 -8.09
C ARG A 125 -1.46 0.24 -7.76
N SER A 126 -2.66 0.80 -7.77
CA SER A 126 -3.88 -0.02 -7.73
C SER A 126 -3.86 -1.09 -8.83
N GLY A 127 -4.37 -2.29 -8.51
CA GLY A 127 -4.31 -3.46 -9.38
C GLY A 127 -3.91 -4.73 -8.63
N THR A 128 -3.90 -5.84 -9.36
CA THR A 128 -3.47 -7.15 -8.85
C THR A 128 -2.16 -7.53 -9.52
N TYR A 129 -1.18 -7.92 -8.72
CA TYR A 129 0.17 -8.28 -9.16
C TYR A 129 0.56 -9.62 -8.57
N GLU A 130 1.22 -10.45 -9.37
CA GLU A 130 1.95 -11.59 -8.86
C GLU A 130 3.39 -11.15 -8.64
N VAL A 131 3.84 -11.15 -7.38
CA VAL A 131 5.16 -10.64 -7.01
C VAL A 131 5.97 -11.76 -6.38
N SER A 132 7.13 -12.05 -6.94
CA SER A 132 8.12 -12.94 -6.35
C SER A 132 9.10 -12.14 -5.50
N PHE A 133 9.22 -12.49 -4.22
CA PHE A 133 10.25 -11.96 -3.33
C PHE A 133 11.35 -13.00 -3.12
N SER A 134 12.61 -12.57 -3.23
CA SER A 134 13.79 -13.38 -2.93
C SER A 134 14.75 -12.63 -2.02
N LEU A 135 15.46 -13.34 -1.15
CA LEU A 135 16.51 -12.72 -0.34
C LEU A 135 17.80 -12.62 -1.14
N LYS A 136 18.43 -11.44 -1.09
CA LYS A 136 19.72 -11.19 -1.72
C LYS A 136 20.62 -10.39 -0.81
N GLN A 137 21.85 -10.89 -0.61
CA GLN A 137 22.91 -10.11 0.01
C GLN A 137 23.39 -9.03 -0.97
N MET A 138 23.38 -7.77 -0.52
CA MET A 138 23.98 -6.62 -1.18
C MET A 138 25.12 -6.07 -0.30
N ASP A 139 25.85 -5.09 -0.82
CA ASP A 139 27.05 -4.52 -0.17
C ASP A 139 26.77 -3.96 1.24
N ASP A 140 25.53 -3.53 1.51
CA ASP A 140 25.11 -2.85 2.74
C ASP A 140 24.07 -3.64 3.57
N GLY A 141 23.68 -4.84 3.16
CA GLY A 141 22.75 -5.68 3.93
C GLY A 141 22.03 -6.75 3.14
N VAL A 142 21.11 -7.45 3.80
CA VAL A 142 20.18 -8.40 3.17
C VAL A 142 18.92 -7.66 2.73
N TYR A 143 18.49 -7.92 1.50
CA TYR A 143 17.33 -7.28 0.89
C TYR A 143 16.31 -8.31 0.43
N ALA A 144 15.03 -8.00 0.66
CA ALA A 144 13.90 -8.61 -0.02
C ALA A 144 13.76 -7.98 -1.41
N VAL A 145 14.21 -8.70 -2.43
CA VAL A 145 14.14 -8.30 -3.83
C VAL A 145 12.81 -8.75 -4.42
N GLY A 146 11.92 -7.79 -4.72
CA GLY A 146 10.63 -8.03 -5.33
C GLY A 146 10.67 -7.95 -6.87
N THR A 147 10.07 -8.91 -7.54
CA THR A 147 9.93 -8.98 -9.01
C THR A 147 8.47 -9.20 -9.38
N ILE A 148 7.89 -8.30 -10.18
CA ILE A 148 6.55 -8.52 -10.76
C ILE A 148 6.70 -9.54 -11.91
N LEU A 149 5.86 -10.58 -11.90
CA LEU A 149 5.86 -11.67 -12.89
C LEU A 149 4.98 -11.35 -14.12
#